data_AF-A0A3C1UPG7-F1
#
_entry.id   AF-A0A3C1UPG7-F1
#
_cell.length_a   1.000
_cell.length_b   1.000
_cell.length_c   1.000
_cell.angle_alpha   90.00
_cell.angle_beta   90.00
_cell.angle_gamma   90.00
#
_symmetry.space_group_name_H-M   'P 1'
#
loop_
_entity.id
_entity.type
_entity.pdbx_description
1 polymer ?
#
loop_
_entity_poly.entity_id
_entity_poly.type
_entity_poly.pdbx_seq_one_letter_code
_entity_poly.pdbx_strand_id
1 'polypeptide(L)'
;KRGYYAVFSHETGDGLLRTFPLEVTSGFDIWGWGYPPSELRQKEYTRAFPSLGYIEIWNGNVHGFKDHSLAIIEPGATHEWIERIAAIHTQGSDLLIRNKIDQLAESMLTSSSNLN
;
A
#
# COMPACT_ATOMS: atom_id res chain seq x y z
N LYS A 1 -15.51 6.62 -3.82
CA LYS A 1 -14.35 5.75 -4.12
C LYS A 1 -13.69 5.38 -2.79
N ARG A 2 -13.14 4.17 -2.63
CA ARG A 2 -12.46 3.74 -1.39
C ARG A 2 -10.95 3.88 -1.59
N GLY A 3 -10.25 4.52 -0.65
CA GLY A 3 -8.80 4.68 -0.70
C GLY A 3 -8.11 3.50 -0.04
N TYR A 4 -7.88 2.44 -0.82
CA TYR A 4 -7.07 1.32 -0.35
C TYR A 4 -6.39 0.61 -1.52
N TYR A 5 -5.31 -0.08 -1.19
CA TYR A 5 -4.72 -1.10 -2.05
C TYR A 5 -4.29 -2.28 -1.17
N ALA A 6 -4.23 -3.45 -1.79
CA ALA A 6 -3.69 -4.64 -1.15
C ALA A 6 -2.75 -5.38 -2.10
N VAL A 7 -1.73 -6.00 -1.54
CA VAL A 7 -0.88 -6.99 -2.20
C VAL A 7 -1.02 -8.31 -1.48
N PHE A 8 -0.95 -9.40 -2.23
CA PHE A 8 -1.22 -10.73 -1.70
C PHE A 8 -0.34 -11.77 -2.41
N SER A 9 0.30 -12.65 -1.64
CA SER A 9 1.00 -13.83 -2.13
C SER A 9 0.11 -15.05 -1.95
N HIS A 10 -0.25 -15.70 -3.05
CA HIS A 10 -1.03 -16.93 -3.00
C HIS A 10 -0.23 -18.10 -2.44
N GLU A 11 1.10 -18.05 -2.59
CA GLU A 11 2.02 -19.09 -2.15
C GLU A 11 2.07 -19.21 -0.62
N THR A 12 2.04 -18.08 0.08
CA THR A 12 2.05 -18.06 1.55
C THR A 12 0.68 -17.78 2.16
N GLY A 13 -0.26 -17.24 1.39
CA GLY A 13 -1.56 -16.78 1.86
C GLY A 13 -1.47 -15.48 2.65
N ASP A 14 -0.34 -14.79 2.56
CA ASP A 14 -0.12 -13.54 3.25
C ASP A 14 -0.32 -12.35 2.32
N GLY A 15 -0.81 -11.26 2.89
CA GLY A 15 -0.91 -10.00 2.19
C GLY A 15 -0.75 -8.82 3.12
N LEU A 16 -0.69 -7.65 2.50
CA LEU A 16 -0.69 -6.37 3.16
C LEU A 16 -1.79 -5.52 2.57
N LEU A 17 -2.62 -4.93 3.42
CA LEU A 17 -3.64 -3.95 3.05
C LEU A 17 -3.25 -2.60 3.65
N ARG A 18 -3.34 -1.55 2.86
CA ARG A 18 -3.24 -0.17 3.33
C ARG A 18 -4.49 0.61 2.95
N THR A 19 -5.03 1.37 3.89
CA THR A 19 -6.13 2.32 3.67
C THR A 19 -5.66 3.75 3.90
N PHE A 20 -6.17 4.70 3.12
CA PHE A 20 -5.73 6.09 3.11
C PHE A 20 -6.84 7.03 2.62
N PRO A 21 -6.83 8.32 3.02
CA PRO A 21 -7.75 9.33 2.51
C PRO A 21 -7.41 9.71 1.07
N LEU A 22 -8.37 9.51 0.15
CA LEU A 22 -8.18 9.80 -1.28
C LEU A 22 -8.08 11.29 -1.58
N GLU A 23 -8.65 12.12 -0.73
CA GLU A 23 -8.65 13.56 -0.84
C GLU A 23 -7.31 14.20 -0.45
N VAL A 24 -6.48 13.47 0.32
CA VAL A 24 -5.16 13.95 0.77
C VAL A 24 -4.01 13.21 0.11
N THR A 25 -4.11 11.88 0.00
CA THR A 25 -3.02 10.98 -0.43
C THR A 25 -3.48 10.05 -1.55
N SER A 26 -3.81 10.65 -2.70
CA SER A 26 -4.32 9.91 -3.85
C SER A 26 -3.23 9.21 -4.67
N GLY A 27 -1.95 9.55 -4.46
CA GLY A 27 -0.83 9.01 -5.20
C GLY A 27 -0.63 7.51 -4.97
N PHE A 28 -0.13 6.80 -5.96
CA PHE A 28 0.17 5.39 -5.82
C PHE A 28 1.31 5.02 -6.76
N ASP A 29 2.31 4.34 -6.23
CA ASP A 29 3.36 3.72 -7.02
C ASP A 29 3.65 2.31 -6.50
N ILE A 30 3.88 1.40 -7.42
CA ILE A 30 4.25 0.02 -7.13
C ILE A 30 5.49 -0.32 -7.93
N TRP A 31 6.48 -0.85 -7.23
CA TRP A 31 7.75 -1.20 -7.84
C TRP A 31 8.22 -2.57 -7.38
N GLY A 32 8.84 -3.30 -8.29
CA GLY A 32 9.44 -4.59 -8.00
C GLY A 32 10.46 -4.96 -9.06
N TRP A 33 11.30 -5.93 -8.73
CA TRP A 33 12.40 -6.37 -9.59
C TRP A 33 11.99 -7.26 -10.78
N GLY A 34 10.71 -7.67 -10.84
CA GLY A 34 10.23 -8.70 -11.76
C GLY A 34 10.57 -10.13 -11.28
N TYR A 35 10.15 -11.14 -12.04
CA TYR A 35 10.39 -12.55 -11.70
C TYR A 35 11.05 -13.32 -12.86
N PRO A 36 12.14 -14.08 -12.60
CA PRO A 36 12.95 -14.03 -11.38
C PRO A 36 13.83 -12.76 -11.35
N PRO A 37 14.06 -12.16 -10.17
CA PRO A 37 15.04 -11.10 -10.04
C PRO A 37 16.46 -11.63 -10.28
N SER A 38 17.36 -10.80 -10.83
CA SER A 38 18.77 -11.18 -10.97
C SER A 38 19.42 -11.41 -9.60
N GLU A 39 20.47 -12.23 -9.56
CA GLU A 39 21.18 -12.53 -8.31
C GLU A 39 21.70 -11.27 -7.59
N LEU A 40 22.14 -10.26 -8.35
CA LEU A 40 22.57 -8.98 -7.77
C LEU A 40 21.40 -8.27 -7.06
N ARG A 41 20.22 -8.21 -7.70
CA ARG A 41 19.01 -7.60 -7.12
C ARG A 41 18.52 -8.36 -5.89
N GLN A 42 18.61 -9.69 -5.91
CA GLN A 42 18.29 -10.51 -4.73
C GLN A 42 19.20 -10.26 -3.52
N LYS A 43 20.37 -9.63 -3.69
CA LYS A 43 21.33 -9.36 -2.61
C LYS A 43 21.35 -7.91 -2.14
N GLU A 44 20.73 -6.99 -2.88
CA GLU A 44 20.89 -5.55 -2.68
C GLU A 44 20.40 -5.07 -1.31
N TYR A 45 19.30 -5.66 -0.80
CA TYR A 45 18.70 -5.27 0.49
C TYR A 45 18.24 -6.45 1.35
N THR A 46 18.72 -7.67 1.09
CA THR A 46 18.43 -8.85 1.92
C THR A 46 19.65 -9.71 2.13
N ARG A 47 19.73 -10.31 3.33
CA ARG A 47 20.79 -11.26 3.72
C ARG A 47 20.36 -12.71 3.51
N ALA A 48 19.07 -12.97 3.26
CA ALA A 48 18.56 -14.29 2.97
C ALA A 48 18.78 -14.60 1.48
N PHE A 49 19.48 -15.70 1.17
CA PHE A 49 19.75 -16.11 -0.20
C PHE A 49 19.59 -17.64 -0.35
N PRO A 50 18.88 -18.13 -1.39
CA PRO A 50 18.16 -17.35 -2.41
C PRO A 50 16.94 -16.61 -1.81
N SER A 51 16.57 -15.47 -2.38
CA SER A 51 15.33 -14.77 -2.04
C SER A 51 14.46 -14.58 -3.26
N LEU A 52 13.14 -14.50 -3.07
CA LEU A 52 12.21 -14.15 -4.14
C LEU A 52 12.15 -12.63 -4.39
N GLY A 53 13.05 -11.87 -3.77
CA GLY A 53 13.05 -10.42 -3.78
C GLY A 53 11.98 -9.83 -2.84
N TYR A 54 11.57 -8.61 -3.15
CA TYR A 54 10.52 -7.88 -2.45
C TYR A 54 9.85 -6.91 -3.44
N ILE A 55 8.66 -6.42 -3.08
CA ILE A 55 7.98 -5.34 -3.78
C ILE A 55 7.85 -4.15 -2.83
N GLU A 56 7.90 -2.96 -3.39
CA GLU A 56 7.68 -1.71 -2.67
C GLU A 56 6.36 -1.11 -3.13
N ILE A 57 5.65 -0.50 -2.18
CA ILE A 57 4.41 0.21 -2.46
C ILE A 57 4.46 1.55 -1.76
N TRP A 58 4.39 2.61 -2.55
CA TRP A 58 4.51 3.98 -2.12
C TRP A 58 3.18 4.71 -2.37
N ASN A 59 2.94 5.75 -1.57
CA ASN A 59 1.87 6.73 -1.79
C ASN A 59 2.48 8.10 -1.49
N GLY A 60 1.91 9.14 -2.09
CA GLY A 60 2.16 10.52 -1.74
C GLY A 60 0.93 11.38 -2.03
N ASN A 61 0.98 12.61 -1.56
CA ASN A 61 -0.02 13.63 -1.83
C ASN A 61 0.13 14.30 -3.21
N VAL A 62 1.00 13.78 -4.08
CA VAL A 62 1.37 14.43 -5.34
C VAL A 62 0.69 13.77 -6.54
N HIS A 63 -0.04 14.56 -7.32
CA HIS A 63 -0.64 14.14 -8.60
C HIS A 63 0.39 14.22 -9.74
N GLY A 64 1.46 13.41 -9.65
CA GLY A 64 2.57 13.35 -10.61
C GLY A 64 3.73 14.31 -10.29
N PHE A 65 4.84 14.22 -11.02
CA PHE A 65 6.12 14.89 -10.64
C PHE A 65 6.32 16.30 -11.22
N LYS A 66 5.26 17.01 -11.61
CA LYS A 66 5.40 18.38 -12.16
C LYS A 66 5.34 19.39 -11.02
N ASP A 67 6.05 20.51 -11.15
CA ASP A 67 6.10 21.55 -10.09
C ASP A 67 4.72 22.08 -9.68
N HIS A 68 3.76 22.15 -10.62
CA HIS A 68 2.38 22.55 -10.33
C HIS A 68 1.53 21.45 -9.64
N SER A 69 2.05 20.24 -9.52
CA SER A 69 1.43 19.13 -8.80
C SER A 69 1.85 19.08 -7.32
N LEU A 70 2.80 19.94 -6.90
CA LEU A 70 3.22 20.04 -5.51
C LEU A 70 2.16 20.79 -4.68
N ALA A 71 1.80 20.23 -3.53
CA ALA A 71 0.93 20.91 -2.59
C ALA A 71 1.64 22.12 -1.96
N ILE A 72 0.94 23.25 -1.84
CA ILE A 72 1.41 24.42 -1.11
C ILE A 72 0.92 24.33 0.33
N ILE A 73 1.82 24.57 1.28
CA ILE A 73 1.49 24.72 2.71
C ILE A 73 1.81 26.16 3.09
N GLU A 74 0.79 26.94 3.45
CA GLU A 74 0.94 28.34 3.85
C GLU A 74 1.73 28.50 5.16
N PRO A 75 2.36 29.66 5.42
CA PRO A 75 3.04 29.91 6.69
C PRO A 75 2.13 29.67 7.90
N GLY A 76 2.55 28.77 8.78
CA GLY A 76 1.78 28.39 9.98
C GLY A 76 0.65 27.39 9.75
N ALA A 77 0.41 26.94 8.51
CA ALA A 77 -0.55 25.88 8.24
C ALA A 77 0.05 24.50 8.58
N THR A 78 -0.83 23.55 8.90
CA THR A 78 -0.48 22.15 9.15
C THR A 78 -1.41 21.28 8.30
N HIS A 79 -0.86 20.20 7.75
CA HIS A 79 -1.61 19.21 6.98
C HIS A 79 -1.35 17.84 7.57
N GLU A 80 -2.43 17.14 7.91
CA GLU A 80 -2.38 15.84 8.58
C GLU A 80 -3.30 14.85 7.87
N TRP A 81 -2.90 13.59 7.90
CA TRP A 81 -3.73 12.48 7.45
C TRP A 81 -3.37 11.22 8.23
N ILE A 82 -4.29 10.26 8.22
CA ILE A 82 -4.11 8.97 8.87
C ILE A 82 -4.16 7.89 7.81
N GLU A 83 -3.14 7.06 7.80
CA GLU A 83 -3.14 5.82 7.03
C GLU A 83 -3.11 4.64 7.98
N ARG A 84 -3.66 3.53 7.52
CA ARG A 84 -3.69 2.30 8.31
C ARG A 84 -3.17 1.17 7.46
N ILE A 85 -2.36 0.31 8.08
CA ILE A 85 -1.78 -0.86 7.45
C ILE A 85 -2.20 -2.08 8.27
N ALA A 86 -2.63 -3.14 7.60
CA ALA A 86 -2.98 -4.40 8.22
C ALA A 86 -2.37 -5.57 7.41
N ALA A 87 -1.86 -6.56 8.14
CA ALA A 87 -1.51 -7.84 7.55
C ALA A 87 -2.79 -8.65 7.28
N ILE A 88 -2.79 -9.39 6.19
CA ILE A 88 -3.83 -10.35 5.83
C ILE A 88 -3.19 -11.72 5.88
N HIS A 89 -3.87 -12.68 6.50
CA HIS A 89 -3.55 -14.09 6.36
C HIS A 89 -4.83 -14.84 6.01
N THR A 90 -4.89 -15.43 4.82
CA THR A 90 -6.04 -16.22 4.36
C THR A 90 -5.61 -17.18 3.26
N GLN A 91 -6.33 -18.28 3.10
CA GLN A 91 -6.10 -19.25 2.03
C GLN A 91 -7.45 -19.56 1.37
N GLY A 92 -7.44 -19.91 0.08
CA GLY A 92 -8.66 -20.28 -0.64
C GLY A 92 -8.77 -19.64 -2.01
N SER A 93 -10.00 -19.55 -2.52
CA SER A 93 -10.26 -19.00 -3.84
C SER A 93 -10.03 -17.48 -3.88
N ASP A 94 -9.73 -16.95 -5.07
CA ASP A 94 -9.60 -15.52 -5.32
C ASP A 94 -10.80 -14.72 -4.80
N LEU A 95 -12.00 -15.28 -4.93
CA LEU A 95 -13.23 -14.65 -4.44
C LEU A 95 -13.22 -14.49 -2.91
N LEU A 96 -12.79 -15.53 -2.19
CA LEU A 96 -12.70 -15.49 -0.73
C LEU A 96 -11.63 -14.49 -0.27
N ILE A 97 -10.48 -14.48 -0.94
CA ILE A 97 -9.38 -13.55 -0.67
C ILE A 97 -9.83 -12.10 -0.89
N ARG A 98 -10.45 -11.80 -2.03
CA ARG A 98 -10.97 -10.46 -2.35
C ARG A 98 -12.02 -10.01 -1.33
N ASN A 99 -12.98 -10.88 -1.00
CA ASN A 99 -14.00 -10.55 0.00
C ASN A 99 -13.38 -10.24 1.36
N LYS A 100 -12.33 -10.97 1.77
CA LYS A 100 -11.61 -10.73 3.03
C LYS A 100 -10.90 -9.37 3.01
N ILE A 101 -10.23 -9.04 1.91
CA ILE A 101 -9.57 -7.75 1.71
C ILE A 101 -10.61 -6.62 1.81
N ASP A 102 -11.73 -6.76 1.11
CA ASP A 102 -12.77 -5.72 1.06
C ASP A 102 -13.43 -5.50 2.43
N GLN A 103 -13.73 -6.56 3.16
CA GLN A 103 -14.26 -6.48 4.53
C GLN A 103 -13.28 -5.78 5.49
N LEU A 104 -11.99 -6.11 5.40
CA LEU A 104 -10.97 -5.50 6.24
C LEU A 104 -10.77 -4.02 5.89
N ALA A 105 -10.75 -3.67 4.60
CA ALA A 105 -10.66 -2.30 4.14
C ALA A 105 -11.85 -1.46 4.63
N GLU A 106 -13.06 -2.01 4.57
CA GLU A 106 -14.27 -1.32 5.04
C GLU A 106 -14.26 -1.07 6.55
N SER A 107 -13.82 -2.06 7.34
CA SER A 107 -13.61 -1.90 8.79
C SER A 107 -12.58 -0.81 9.10
N MET A 108 -11.44 -0.80 8.39
CA MET A 108 -10.38 0.19 8.59
C MET A 108 -10.81 1.60 8.18
N LEU A 109 -11.54 1.75 7.07
CA LEU A 109 -12.04 3.05 6.61
C LEU A 109 -13.13 3.62 7.54
N THR A 110 -14.05 2.78 8.02
CA THR A 110 -15.12 3.22 8.95
C THR A 110 -14.58 3.61 10.33
N SER A 111 -13.52 2.95 10.81
CA SER A 111 -12.85 3.34 12.05
C SER A 111 -12.23 4.75 12.00
N SER A 112 -11.91 5.26 10.81
CA SER A 112 -11.40 6.62 10.63
C SER A 112 -12.50 7.68 10.69
N SER A 113 -13.74 7.34 10.33
CA SER A 113 -14.87 8.29 10.37
C SER A 113 -15.37 8.60 11.78
N ASN A 114 -15.14 7.71 12.76
CA ASN A 114 -15.61 7.85 14.14
C ASN A 114 -14.64 8.60 15.06
N LEU A 115 -13.51 9.09 14.52
CA LEU A 115 -12.49 9.85 15.26
C LEU A 115 -12.55 11.37 14.98
N ASN A 116 -13.55 11.81 14.20
CA ASN A 116 -13.80 13.22 13.88
C ASN A 116 -15.10 13.71 14.54
#